data_AF-A0A7V6E8N1-F1
#
_entry.id   AF-A0A7V6E8N1-F1
#
_cell.length_a   1.000
_cell.length_b   1.000
_cell.length_c   1.000
_cell.angle_alpha   90.00
_cell.angle_beta   90.00
_cell.angle_gamma   90.00
#
_symmetry.space_group_name_H-M   'P 1'
#
loop_
_entity.id
_entity.type
_entity.pdbx_description
1 polymer ?
#
loop_
_entity_poly.entity_id
_entity_poly.type
_entity_poly.pdbx_seq_one_letter_code
_entity_poly.pdbx_strand_id
1 'polypeptide(L)'
;MKRFFVLLFLFCLSKPASAYDYGVFISVQDEEDLLELLDSGEIDQETYDTLIELMSRPIDLNKASRDEIYSLPNLTFEDVDKILRYRKEVIEIADITDLVSGAGLSEDKAKALAPFIILSKLKPRKFETKGEARYSITASYGDKETPPMLFLAKVRTLKYWDFGTALLVSKNRLGEVRFDENRQVLFAEPPKTRFVPAKFFASFDDGKWQIIAGTFVIGFGERLTLDNTRLQFPNGAKGDTNVYMTYDMQVACKESKADIEPECKQEQGNLYEQPDYRFTKNFRGIAIGFRDLSAGAVDLQGYAFASFQRNDIYQYEIYDKTICNDPTSTDEACNAPWVYKWQGDP
;
A
#
# COMPACT_ATOMS: atom_id res chain seq x y z
N MET A 1 -12.94 8.47 -55.20
CA MET A 1 -12.30 9.21 -54.10
C MET A 1 -11.89 8.22 -53.02
N LYS A 2 -10.58 7.88 -52.93
CA LYS A 2 -10.05 7.00 -51.88
C LYS A 2 -9.52 7.88 -50.75
N ARG A 3 -10.14 7.83 -49.57
CA ARG A 3 -9.68 8.53 -48.37
C ARG A 3 -8.57 7.71 -47.73
N PHE A 4 -7.34 8.22 -47.79
CA PHE A 4 -6.19 7.71 -47.04
C PHE A 4 -6.36 8.14 -45.57
N PHE A 5 -6.49 7.17 -44.67
CA PHE A 5 -6.47 7.41 -43.23
C PHE A 5 -4.99 7.40 -42.81
N VAL A 6 -4.42 8.58 -42.56
CA VAL A 6 -3.06 8.71 -42.03
C VAL A 6 -3.14 8.51 -40.52
N LEU A 7 -2.68 7.36 -40.05
CA LEU A 7 -2.49 7.07 -38.64
C LEU A 7 -1.23 7.81 -38.18
N LEU A 8 -1.39 8.90 -37.45
CA LEU A 8 -0.30 9.66 -36.86
C LEU A 8 0.23 8.90 -35.64
N PHE A 9 1.33 8.16 -35.82
CA PHE A 9 2.04 7.50 -34.73
C PHE A 9 2.82 8.56 -33.94
N LEU A 10 2.30 8.93 -32.76
CA LEU A 10 2.99 9.83 -31.84
C LEU A 10 4.15 9.04 -31.20
N PHE A 11 5.37 9.27 -31.67
CA PHE A 11 6.59 8.80 -31.01
C PHE A 11 6.75 9.57 -29.70
N CYS A 12 6.32 8.99 -28.58
CA CYS A 12 6.75 9.44 -27.25
C CYS A 12 8.26 9.21 -27.15
N LEU A 13 9.03 10.29 -27.13
CA LEU A 13 10.44 10.29 -26.75
C LEU A 13 10.52 9.78 -25.31
N SER A 14 10.88 8.51 -25.13
CA SER A 14 11.24 7.94 -23.84
C SER A 14 12.39 8.77 -23.28
N LYS A 15 12.17 9.43 -22.13
CA LYS A 15 13.27 10.05 -21.40
C LYS A 15 14.28 8.94 -21.05
N PRO A 16 15.60 9.20 -21.10
CA PRO A 16 16.55 8.27 -20.54
C PRO A 16 16.16 8.04 -19.09
N ALA A 17 15.81 6.79 -18.75
CA ALA A 17 15.58 6.39 -17.38
C ALA A 17 16.78 6.87 -16.56
N SER A 18 16.53 7.52 -15.42
CA SER A 18 17.53 7.77 -14.38
C SER A 18 17.28 6.78 -13.23
N ALA A 19 18.33 6.24 -12.59
CA ALA A 19 18.18 5.52 -11.34
C ALA A 19 17.52 6.50 -10.37
N TYR A 20 16.57 6.02 -9.57
CA TYR A 20 15.81 6.95 -8.74
C TYR A 20 16.72 7.53 -7.67
N ASP A 21 16.95 8.82 -7.77
CA ASP A 21 17.78 9.55 -6.83
C ASP A 21 16.91 9.96 -5.65
N TYR A 22 17.20 9.37 -4.49
CA TYR A 22 16.54 9.68 -3.23
C TYR A 22 17.13 10.94 -2.57
N GLY A 23 18.09 11.62 -3.24
CA GLY A 23 18.74 12.85 -2.79
C GLY A 23 19.81 12.63 -1.72
N VAL A 24 19.67 11.58 -0.90
CA VAL A 24 20.58 11.22 0.19
C VAL A 24 20.87 9.72 0.19
N PHE A 25 21.94 9.32 0.89
CA PHE A 25 22.27 7.91 1.08
C PHE A 25 21.34 7.32 2.15
N ILE A 26 20.43 6.42 1.74
CA ILE A 26 19.44 5.81 2.63
C ILE A 26 20.04 4.61 3.33
N SER A 27 20.26 4.69 4.64
CA SER A 27 20.75 3.57 5.45
C SER A 27 19.84 3.37 6.66
N VAL A 28 18.82 2.52 6.49
CA VAL A 28 17.80 2.25 7.51
C VAL A 28 17.70 0.75 7.76
N GLN A 29 17.14 0.36 8.90
CA GLN A 29 16.85 -1.01 9.27
C GLN A 29 15.34 -1.27 9.39
N ASP A 30 14.58 -0.27 9.83
CA ASP A 30 13.14 -0.36 10.05
C ASP A 30 12.39 0.94 9.69
N GLU A 31 11.09 0.96 10.00
CA GLU A 31 10.19 2.10 9.75
C GLU A 31 10.46 3.29 10.68
N GLU A 32 11.04 3.05 11.87
CA GLU A 32 11.36 4.11 12.83
C GLU A 32 12.52 4.96 12.31
N ASP A 33 13.58 4.32 11.78
CA ASP A 33 14.68 5.01 11.12
C ASP A 33 14.20 5.91 9.95
N LEU A 34 13.20 5.46 9.18
CA LEU A 34 12.62 6.27 8.09
C LEU A 34 11.82 7.47 8.62
N LEU A 35 11.12 7.30 9.74
CA LEU A 35 10.41 8.40 10.39
C LEU A 35 11.39 9.45 10.93
N GLU A 36 12.51 9.02 11.52
CA GLU A 36 13.56 9.94 11.97
C GLU A 36 14.11 10.80 10.82
N LEU A 37 14.34 10.20 9.65
CA LEU A 37 14.79 10.93 8.45
C LEU A 37 13.74 11.93 7.93
N LEU A 38 12.45 11.59 8.04
CA LEU A 38 11.35 12.48 7.67
C LEU A 38 11.26 13.67 8.64
N ASP A 39 11.34 13.39 9.95
CA ASP A 39 11.27 14.39 11.01
C ASP A 39 12.49 15.33 11.01
N SER A 40 13.67 14.81 10.66
CA SER A 40 14.89 15.63 10.48
C SER A 40 14.86 16.47 9.21
N GLY A 41 13.93 16.18 8.28
CA GLY A 41 13.81 16.84 6.98
C GLY A 41 14.89 16.42 5.98
N GLU A 42 15.60 15.32 6.23
CA GLU A 42 16.56 14.73 5.29
C GLU A 42 15.85 14.10 4.08
N ILE A 43 14.63 13.61 4.27
CA ILE A 43 13.74 13.14 3.21
C ILE A 43 12.40 13.86 3.28
N ASP A 44 11.72 13.98 2.14
CA ASP A 44 10.36 14.50 2.08
C ASP A 44 9.31 13.39 2.27
N GLN A 45 8.04 13.79 2.41
CA GLN A 45 6.93 12.86 2.61
C GLN A 45 6.77 11.87 1.45
N GLU A 46 7.06 12.28 0.20
CA GLU A 46 6.93 11.41 -0.98
C GLU A 46 8.02 10.33 -0.98
N THR A 47 9.23 10.69 -0.61
CA THR A 47 10.38 9.79 -0.46
C THR A 47 10.14 8.79 0.66
N TYR A 48 9.68 9.27 1.83
CA TYR A 48 9.25 8.41 2.94
C TYR A 48 8.18 7.41 2.50
N ASP A 49 7.11 7.91 1.86
CA ASP A 49 6.00 7.10 1.36
C ASP A 49 6.47 6.00 0.38
N THR A 50 7.46 6.31 -0.46
CA THR A 50 8.06 5.38 -1.42
C THR A 50 8.92 4.31 -0.74
N LEU A 51 9.75 4.71 0.23
CA LEU A 51 10.64 3.79 0.95
C LEU A 51 9.87 2.82 1.84
N ILE A 52 8.82 3.28 2.51
CA ILE A 52 7.89 2.42 3.25
C ILE A 52 7.22 1.42 2.32
N GLU A 53 6.84 1.86 1.12
CA GLU A 53 6.27 0.97 0.10
C GLU A 53 7.27 -0.13 -0.32
N LEU A 54 8.54 0.22 -0.50
CA LEU A 54 9.60 -0.74 -0.81
C LEU A 54 9.89 -1.72 0.35
N MET A 55 9.91 -1.26 1.61
CA MET A 55 10.12 -2.14 2.77
C MET A 55 8.96 -3.11 2.96
N SER A 56 7.74 -2.63 2.75
CA SER A 56 6.53 -3.46 2.89
C SER A 56 6.35 -4.45 1.74
N ARG A 57 6.94 -4.14 0.57
CA ARG A 57 6.97 -4.97 -0.64
C ARG A 57 8.40 -5.08 -1.22
N PRO A 58 9.30 -5.84 -0.55
CA PRO A 58 10.69 -5.96 -0.98
C PRO A 58 10.82 -6.55 -2.39
N ILE A 59 11.86 -6.11 -3.10
CA ILE A 59 12.13 -6.49 -4.49
C ILE A 59 12.92 -7.81 -4.52
N ASP A 60 12.42 -8.77 -5.29
CA ASP A 60 13.09 -10.05 -5.49
C ASP A 60 14.20 -9.95 -6.54
N LEU A 61 15.47 -9.82 -6.14
CA LEU A 61 16.57 -9.58 -7.09
C LEU A 61 16.73 -10.68 -8.14
N ASN A 62 16.33 -11.91 -7.83
CA ASN A 62 16.42 -13.03 -8.78
C ASN A 62 15.33 -12.97 -9.86
N LYS A 63 14.25 -12.22 -9.66
CA LYS A 63 13.10 -12.13 -10.58
C LYS A 63 12.82 -10.74 -11.12
N ALA A 64 13.22 -9.71 -10.40
CA ALA A 64 12.89 -8.33 -10.68
C ALA A 64 13.36 -7.88 -12.07
N SER A 65 12.56 -7.03 -12.70
CA SER A 65 12.98 -6.36 -13.93
C SER A 65 14.13 -5.37 -13.64
N ARG A 66 14.76 -4.89 -14.71
CA ARG A 66 15.78 -3.83 -14.60
C ARG A 66 15.21 -2.58 -13.92
N ASP A 67 14.00 -2.17 -14.29
CA ASP A 67 13.35 -0.96 -13.77
C ASP A 67 12.94 -1.10 -12.31
N GLU A 68 12.51 -2.29 -11.89
CA GLU A 68 12.28 -2.57 -10.48
C GLU A 68 13.58 -2.42 -9.67
N ILE A 69 14.70 -2.99 -10.13
CA ILE A 69 15.98 -2.85 -9.44
C ILE A 69 16.44 -1.37 -9.42
N TYR A 70 16.10 -0.57 -10.44
CA TYR A 70 16.37 0.88 -10.44
C TYR A 70 15.59 1.68 -9.39
N SER A 71 14.48 1.14 -8.89
CA SER A 71 13.76 1.80 -7.80
C SER A 71 14.44 1.61 -6.44
N LEU A 72 15.45 0.74 -6.32
CA LEU A 72 16.15 0.54 -5.05
C LEU A 72 17.03 1.75 -4.69
N PRO A 73 17.12 2.11 -3.39
CA PRO A 73 17.95 3.22 -2.96
C PRO A 73 19.44 2.95 -3.15
N ASN A 74 20.23 4.02 -3.26
CA ASN A 74 21.71 4.02 -3.32
C ASN A 74 22.35 3.32 -4.54
N LEU A 75 21.55 2.90 -5.52
CA LEU A 75 22.04 2.25 -6.73
C LEU A 75 22.20 3.24 -7.88
N THR A 76 23.31 3.10 -8.61
CA THR A 76 23.52 3.78 -9.89
C THR A 76 23.18 2.87 -11.07
N PHE A 77 23.17 3.43 -12.28
CA PHE A 77 23.06 2.65 -13.52
C PHE A 77 24.04 1.50 -13.60
N GLU A 78 25.28 1.81 -13.28
CA GLU A 78 26.39 0.86 -13.35
C GLU A 78 26.21 -0.25 -12.31
N ASP A 79 25.71 0.08 -11.12
CA ASP A 79 25.45 -0.92 -10.07
C ASP A 79 24.34 -1.89 -10.47
N VAL A 80 23.24 -1.40 -11.06
CA VAL A 80 22.18 -2.28 -11.57
C VAL A 80 22.68 -3.15 -12.71
N ASP A 81 23.49 -2.62 -13.62
CA ASP A 81 24.11 -3.40 -14.68
C ASP A 81 25.04 -4.50 -14.15
N LYS A 82 25.80 -4.19 -13.10
CA LYS A 82 26.62 -5.17 -12.39
C LYS A 82 25.77 -6.29 -11.80
N ILE A 83 24.68 -5.97 -11.09
CA ILE A 83 23.75 -6.96 -10.51
C ILE A 83 23.15 -7.83 -11.61
N LEU A 84 22.65 -7.22 -12.69
CA LEU A 84 22.02 -7.94 -13.80
C LEU A 84 23.00 -8.82 -14.56
N ARG A 85 24.24 -8.37 -14.74
CA ARG A 85 25.31 -9.18 -15.33
C ARG A 85 25.63 -10.37 -14.44
N TYR A 86 25.87 -10.14 -13.16
CA TYR A 86 26.14 -11.20 -12.19
C TYR A 86 25.01 -12.23 -12.15
N ARG A 87 23.74 -11.79 -12.16
CA ARG A 87 22.56 -12.66 -12.23
C ARG A 87 22.53 -13.56 -13.46
N LYS A 88 23.15 -13.17 -14.59
CA LYS A 88 23.27 -14.02 -15.79
C LYS A 88 24.40 -15.05 -15.68
N GLU A 89 25.39 -14.78 -14.84
CA GLU A 89 26.57 -15.64 -14.65
C GLU A 89 26.32 -16.73 -13.60
N VAL A 90 25.47 -16.45 -12.61
CA VAL A 90 25.12 -17.39 -11.54
C VAL A 90 23.76 -18.04 -11.77
N ILE A 91 23.52 -19.15 -11.07
CA ILE A 91 22.22 -19.82 -11.07
C ILE A 91 21.20 -18.97 -10.30
N GLU A 92 21.56 -18.48 -9.12
CA GLU A 92 20.75 -17.57 -8.30
C GLU A 92 21.67 -16.78 -7.36
N ILE A 93 21.26 -15.56 -7.03
CA ILE A 93 21.87 -14.76 -5.96
C ILE A 93 21.29 -15.29 -4.65
N ALA A 94 22.12 -15.91 -3.82
CA ALA A 94 21.68 -16.63 -2.63
C ALA A 94 21.83 -15.81 -1.36
N ASP A 95 22.84 -14.94 -1.31
CA ASP A 95 23.18 -14.12 -0.16
C ASP A 95 23.46 -12.66 -0.58
N ILE A 96 23.29 -11.72 0.35
CA ILE A 96 23.60 -10.31 0.10
C ILE A 96 25.10 -10.08 -0.12
N THR A 97 25.95 -10.94 0.48
CA THR A 97 27.40 -10.95 0.29
C THR A 97 27.83 -11.30 -1.15
N ASP A 98 26.95 -11.95 -1.92
CA ASP A 98 27.16 -12.19 -3.35
C ASP A 98 27.14 -10.88 -4.16
N LEU A 99 26.42 -9.86 -3.68
CA LEU A 99 26.39 -8.54 -4.32
C LEU A 99 27.74 -7.82 -4.19
N VAL A 100 28.43 -8.04 -3.07
CA VAL A 100 29.77 -7.47 -2.83
C VAL A 100 30.82 -8.22 -3.63
N SER A 101 30.90 -9.53 -3.42
CA SER A 101 31.98 -10.36 -3.98
C SER A 101 31.78 -10.69 -5.47
N GLY A 102 30.54 -10.86 -5.91
CA GLY A 102 30.18 -11.26 -7.26
C GLY A 102 29.83 -10.07 -8.16
N ALA A 103 28.88 -9.24 -7.73
CA ALA A 103 28.48 -8.07 -8.53
C ALA A 103 29.45 -6.87 -8.38
N GLY A 104 30.29 -6.85 -7.34
CA GLY A 104 31.27 -5.78 -7.12
C GLY A 104 30.66 -4.50 -6.57
N LEU A 105 29.57 -4.60 -5.79
CA LEU A 105 29.02 -3.49 -5.02
C LEU A 105 29.87 -3.21 -3.78
N SER A 106 29.85 -1.99 -3.27
CA SER A 106 30.43 -1.69 -1.96
C SER A 106 29.63 -2.37 -0.84
N GLU A 107 30.33 -2.71 0.25
CA GLU A 107 29.71 -3.34 1.41
C GLU A 107 28.58 -2.49 2.01
N ASP A 108 28.79 -1.17 2.10
CA ASP A 108 27.79 -0.23 2.62
C ASP A 108 26.52 -0.20 1.78
N LYS A 109 26.65 -0.21 0.44
CA LYS A 109 25.50 -0.27 -0.47
C LYS A 109 24.77 -1.59 -0.32
N ALA A 110 25.48 -2.71 -0.27
CA ALA A 110 24.86 -4.01 -0.12
C ALA A 110 24.07 -4.11 1.20
N LYS A 111 24.63 -3.63 2.32
CA LYS A 111 23.93 -3.60 3.62
C LYS A 111 22.70 -2.70 3.60
N ALA A 112 22.81 -1.50 3.03
CA ALA A 112 21.71 -0.55 2.95
C ALA A 112 20.51 -1.07 2.12
N LEU A 113 20.73 -2.03 1.22
CA LEU A 113 19.65 -2.64 0.44
C LEU A 113 18.85 -3.70 1.21
N ALA A 114 19.39 -4.26 2.29
CA ALA A 114 18.80 -5.40 2.99
C ALA A 114 17.31 -5.24 3.36
N PRO A 115 16.83 -4.07 3.83
CA PRO A 115 15.41 -3.88 4.16
C PRO A 115 14.47 -3.90 2.94
N PHE A 116 15.01 -3.66 1.74
CA PHE A 116 14.23 -3.40 0.53
C PHE A 116 14.27 -4.57 -0.47
N ILE A 117 15.03 -5.64 -0.19
CA ILE A 117 15.19 -6.77 -1.10
C ILE A 117 14.85 -8.11 -0.45
N ILE A 118 14.44 -9.06 -1.28
CA ILE A 118 14.40 -10.48 -0.93
C ILE A 118 15.19 -11.30 -1.95
N LEU A 119 15.77 -12.42 -1.51
CA LEU A 119 16.50 -13.36 -2.36
C LEU A 119 15.71 -14.67 -2.44
N SER A 120 14.80 -14.78 -3.42
CA SER A 120 14.04 -16.02 -3.62
C SER A 120 14.84 -17.02 -4.44
N LYS A 121 14.67 -18.31 -4.13
CA LYS A 121 15.21 -19.39 -4.97
C LYS A 121 14.50 -19.42 -6.34
N LEU A 122 15.25 -19.58 -7.43
CA LEU A 122 14.67 -19.70 -8.78
C LEU A 122 13.97 -21.04 -9.01
N LYS A 123 14.45 -22.10 -8.35
CA LYS A 123 13.84 -23.45 -8.39
C LYS A 123 13.49 -23.92 -6.97
N PRO A 124 12.41 -23.39 -6.36
CA PRO A 124 11.93 -23.89 -5.08
C PRO A 124 11.58 -25.37 -5.20
N ARG A 125 11.76 -26.14 -4.11
CA ARG A 125 11.22 -27.50 -4.06
C ARG A 125 9.69 -27.42 -4.15
N LYS A 126 9.06 -28.40 -4.83
CA LYS A 126 7.60 -28.41 -5.08
C LYS A 126 6.73 -28.20 -3.83
N PHE A 127 7.23 -28.56 -2.64
CA PHE A 127 6.52 -28.47 -1.37
C PHE A 127 7.22 -27.55 -0.35
N GLU A 128 8.15 -26.69 -0.78
CA GLU A 128 8.74 -25.70 0.11
C GLU A 128 7.70 -24.65 0.48
N THR A 129 7.40 -24.55 1.78
CA THR A 129 6.52 -23.52 2.34
C THR A 129 7.36 -22.59 3.18
N LYS A 130 7.33 -21.30 2.86
CA LYS A 130 7.95 -20.24 3.65
C LYS A 130 6.85 -19.28 4.08
N GLY A 131 6.88 -18.84 5.33
CA GLY A 131 5.92 -17.89 5.81
C GLY A 131 6.51 -17.00 6.88
N GLU A 132 5.91 -15.84 7.02
CA GLU A 132 6.17 -14.87 8.07
C GLU A 132 4.85 -14.50 8.72
N ALA A 133 4.88 -14.25 10.02
CA ALA A 133 3.75 -13.74 10.76
C ALA A 133 4.24 -12.68 11.73
N ARG A 134 3.54 -11.55 11.78
CA ARG A 134 3.79 -10.45 12.70
C ARG A 134 2.52 -10.18 13.49
N TYR A 135 2.65 -10.15 14.80
CA TYR A 135 1.60 -9.69 15.71
C TYR A 135 2.08 -8.42 16.39
N SER A 136 1.23 -7.40 16.47
CA SER A 136 1.56 -6.12 17.09
C SER A 136 0.37 -5.61 17.90
N ILE A 137 0.67 -5.02 19.05
CA ILE A 137 -0.29 -4.46 19.99
C ILE A 137 0.26 -3.12 20.46
N THR A 138 -0.58 -2.09 20.46
CA THR A 138 -0.20 -0.75 20.91
C THR A 138 -1.12 -0.33 22.04
N ALA A 139 -0.55 0.02 23.19
CA ALA A 139 -1.31 0.42 24.37
C ALA A 139 -0.66 1.64 25.03
N SER A 140 -1.47 2.51 25.62
CA SER A 140 -1.03 3.69 26.36
C SER A 140 -1.43 3.61 27.83
N TYR A 141 -0.58 4.15 28.71
CA TYR A 141 -0.86 4.19 30.14
C TYR A 141 -2.10 5.05 30.44
N GLY A 142 -3.07 4.49 31.15
CA GLY A 142 -4.33 5.16 31.48
C GLY A 142 -5.46 4.96 30.47
N ASP A 143 -5.18 4.39 29.30
CA ASP A 143 -6.21 3.95 28.35
C ASP A 143 -6.87 2.67 28.89
N LYS A 144 -8.19 2.72 29.10
CA LYS A 144 -8.99 1.61 29.63
C LYS A 144 -9.65 0.79 28.54
N GLU A 145 -9.59 1.25 27.29
CA GLU A 145 -10.21 0.57 26.17
C GLU A 145 -9.35 -0.61 25.69
N THR A 146 -9.97 -1.51 24.92
CA THR A 146 -9.22 -2.60 24.29
C THR A 146 -8.18 -2.02 23.34
N PRO A 147 -6.87 -2.35 23.51
CA PRO A 147 -5.83 -1.79 22.66
C PRO A 147 -6.01 -2.26 21.21
N PRO A 148 -5.65 -1.42 20.22
CA PRO A 148 -5.57 -1.86 18.83
C PRO A 148 -4.57 -3.00 18.68
N MET A 149 -4.94 -3.99 17.87
CA MET A 149 -4.11 -5.16 17.57
C MET A 149 -4.03 -5.37 16.07
N LEU A 150 -2.86 -5.80 15.59
CA LEU A 150 -2.59 -6.13 14.20
C LEU A 150 -2.01 -7.55 14.12
N PHE A 151 -2.57 -8.36 13.22
CA PHE A 151 -2.00 -9.61 12.80
C PHE A 151 -1.77 -9.59 11.29
N LEU A 152 -0.50 -9.70 10.89
CA LEU A 152 -0.08 -9.87 9.51
C LEU A 152 0.45 -11.29 9.33
N ALA A 153 0.09 -11.94 8.23
CA ALA A 153 0.75 -13.18 7.82
C ALA A 153 0.91 -13.20 6.30
N LYS A 154 2.08 -13.66 5.85
CA LYS A 154 2.35 -13.97 4.44
C LYS A 154 2.91 -15.38 4.33
N VAL A 155 2.44 -16.15 3.36
CA VAL A 155 2.84 -17.54 3.15
C VAL A 155 3.01 -17.80 1.66
N ARG A 156 4.22 -18.19 1.27
CA ARG A 156 4.53 -18.71 -0.05
C ARG A 156 4.59 -20.23 0.01
N THR A 157 3.81 -20.90 -0.84
CA THR A 157 3.74 -22.36 -0.89
C THR A 157 3.56 -22.86 -2.33
N LEU A 158 3.67 -24.18 -2.53
CA LEU A 158 3.43 -24.84 -3.83
C LEU A 158 4.18 -24.18 -5.02
N LYS A 159 5.39 -23.66 -4.76
CA LYS A 159 6.30 -22.97 -5.71
C LYS A 159 5.81 -21.61 -6.26
N TYR A 160 4.53 -21.48 -6.57
CA TYR A 160 3.96 -20.35 -7.31
C TYR A 160 2.87 -19.60 -6.55
N TRP A 161 2.42 -20.14 -5.41
CA TRP A 161 1.34 -19.54 -4.65
C TRP A 161 1.87 -18.67 -3.52
N ASP A 162 1.27 -17.49 -3.36
CA ASP A 162 1.54 -16.56 -2.27
C ASP A 162 0.21 -16.11 -1.67
N PHE A 163 0.13 -16.11 -0.35
CA PHE A 163 -1.08 -15.78 0.40
C PHE A 163 -0.71 -14.72 1.43
N GLY A 164 -1.54 -13.69 1.57
CA GLY A 164 -1.34 -12.65 2.56
C GLY A 164 -2.62 -12.29 3.28
N THR A 165 -2.52 -11.87 4.53
CA THR A 165 -3.64 -11.34 5.31
C THR A 165 -3.18 -10.25 6.28
N ALA A 166 -4.05 -9.28 6.51
CA ALA A 166 -3.97 -8.27 7.55
C ALA A 166 -5.29 -8.22 8.31
N LEU A 167 -5.24 -8.61 9.58
CA LEU A 167 -6.37 -8.65 10.49
C LEU A 167 -6.16 -7.64 11.61
N LEU A 168 -7.21 -6.89 11.94
CA LEU A 168 -7.15 -5.80 12.92
C LEU A 168 -8.20 -5.98 14.00
N VAL A 169 -7.86 -5.57 15.21
CA VAL A 169 -8.84 -5.19 16.24
C VAL A 169 -8.85 -3.68 16.29
N SER A 170 -10.00 -3.09 15.96
CA SER A 170 -10.23 -1.65 15.87
C SER A 170 -11.28 -1.24 16.89
N LYS A 171 -11.04 -0.15 17.63
CA LYS A 171 -12.00 0.39 18.62
C LYS A 171 -12.69 1.68 18.15
N ASN A 172 -12.09 2.38 17.19
CA ASN A 172 -12.45 3.73 16.80
C ASN A 172 -13.29 3.84 15.54
N ARG A 173 -13.64 2.73 14.90
CA ARG A 173 -14.46 2.74 13.69
C ARG A 173 -15.95 2.86 14.02
N LEU A 174 -16.59 3.86 13.43
CA LEU A 174 -18.04 4.02 13.45
C LEU A 174 -18.76 2.82 12.84
N GLY A 175 -20.03 2.65 13.24
CA GLY A 175 -20.98 1.76 12.59
C GLY A 175 -21.14 2.02 11.10
N GLU A 176 -21.92 1.16 10.45
CA GLU A 176 -22.46 1.51 9.14
C GLU A 176 -23.28 2.80 9.28
N VAL A 177 -22.93 3.81 8.48
CA VAL A 177 -23.71 5.05 8.40
C VAL A 177 -24.98 4.76 7.62
N ARG A 178 -26.12 5.07 8.23
CA ARG A 178 -27.45 4.88 7.63
C ARG A 178 -28.17 6.22 7.58
N PHE A 179 -28.99 6.39 6.55
CA PHE A 179 -29.88 7.53 6.43
C PHE A 179 -31.26 7.17 7.01
N ASP A 180 -31.75 7.97 7.95
CA ASP A 180 -33.12 7.87 8.46
C ASP A 180 -34.04 8.80 7.63
N GLU A 181 -34.90 8.21 6.80
CA GLU A 181 -35.84 8.97 5.96
C GLU A 181 -36.85 9.79 6.77
N ASN A 182 -37.23 9.37 7.98
CA ASN A 182 -38.22 10.10 8.78
C ASN A 182 -37.63 11.36 9.40
N ARG A 183 -36.37 11.26 9.85
CA ARG A 183 -35.66 12.34 10.53
C ARG A 183 -34.81 13.19 9.59
N GLN A 184 -34.58 12.73 8.36
CA GLN A 184 -33.69 13.36 7.38
C GLN A 184 -32.26 13.55 7.94
N VAL A 185 -31.78 12.56 8.69
CA VAL A 185 -30.44 12.59 9.31
C VAL A 185 -29.65 11.34 9.00
N LEU A 186 -28.33 11.48 9.02
CA LEU A 186 -27.43 10.35 9.09
C LEU A 186 -27.27 9.92 10.54
N PHE A 187 -27.28 8.62 10.78
CA PHE A 187 -26.90 8.06 12.07
C PHE A 187 -25.92 6.91 11.88
N ALA A 188 -25.08 6.71 12.87
CA ALA A 188 -24.15 5.59 12.93
C ALA A 188 -24.15 5.01 14.34
N GLU A 189 -23.93 3.70 14.43
CA GLU A 189 -23.60 3.10 15.74
C GLU A 189 -22.29 3.71 16.26
N PRO A 190 -22.18 3.95 17.57
CA PRO A 190 -20.95 4.45 18.16
C PRO A 190 -19.78 3.48 17.89
N PRO A 191 -18.53 3.98 17.97
CA PRO A 191 -17.36 3.12 17.91
C PRO A 191 -17.46 2.02 18.96
N LYS A 192 -17.09 0.80 18.57
CA LYS A 192 -16.99 -0.36 19.46
C LYS A 192 -15.84 -1.21 19.00
N THR A 193 -15.29 -2.04 19.88
CA THR A 193 -14.25 -3.00 19.52
C THR A 193 -14.78 -3.98 18.47
N ARG A 194 -14.11 -4.06 17.32
CA ARG A 194 -14.48 -4.93 16.19
C ARG A 194 -13.25 -5.59 15.61
N PHE A 195 -13.44 -6.84 15.19
CA PHE A 195 -12.49 -7.52 14.33
C PHE A 195 -12.71 -7.07 12.87
N VAL A 196 -11.64 -6.62 12.21
CA VAL A 196 -11.65 -6.08 10.85
C VAL A 196 -10.68 -6.87 9.98
N PRO A 197 -11.16 -7.69 9.02
CA PRO A 197 -10.31 -8.31 8.00
C PRO A 197 -9.94 -7.24 6.96
N ALA A 198 -8.91 -6.45 7.29
CA ALA A 198 -8.54 -5.25 6.54
C ALA A 198 -8.11 -5.56 5.11
N LYS A 199 -7.20 -6.53 4.96
CA LYS A 199 -6.62 -6.91 3.67
C LYS A 199 -6.38 -8.42 3.63
N PHE A 200 -6.52 -9.01 2.45
CA PHE A 200 -6.18 -10.41 2.20
C PHE A 200 -5.98 -10.64 0.72
N PHE A 201 -5.07 -11.52 0.34
CA PHE A 201 -4.90 -11.92 -1.05
C PHE A 201 -4.46 -13.37 -1.18
N ALA A 202 -4.75 -13.93 -2.35
CA ALA A 202 -4.12 -15.13 -2.88
C ALA A 202 -3.59 -14.79 -4.26
N SER A 203 -2.33 -15.10 -4.53
CA SER A 203 -1.71 -14.90 -5.83
C SER A 203 -1.02 -16.16 -6.33
N PHE A 204 -0.99 -16.26 -7.65
CA PHE A 204 -0.28 -17.27 -8.41
C PHE A 204 0.63 -16.56 -9.41
N ASP A 205 1.92 -16.84 -9.39
CA ASP A 205 2.88 -16.30 -10.35
C ASP A 205 3.89 -17.39 -10.76
N ASP A 206 3.80 -17.83 -12.02
CA ASP A 206 4.72 -18.82 -12.60
C ASP A 206 5.75 -18.22 -13.57
N GLY A 207 5.83 -16.88 -13.62
CA GLY A 207 6.64 -16.12 -14.56
C GLY A 207 5.90 -15.75 -15.85
N LYS A 208 4.99 -16.59 -16.35
CA LYS A 208 4.21 -16.32 -17.57
C LYS A 208 2.85 -15.74 -17.23
N TRP A 209 2.19 -16.32 -16.25
CA TRP A 209 0.90 -15.91 -15.73
C TRP A 209 1.07 -15.32 -14.35
N GLN A 210 0.42 -14.19 -14.15
CA GLN A 210 0.23 -13.59 -12.83
C GLN A 210 -1.27 -13.50 -12.56
N ILE A 211 -1.75 -14.08 -11.48
CA ILE A 211 -3.15 -14.00 -11.07
C ILE A 211 -3.18 -13.59 -9.60
N ILE A 212 -3.98 -12.59 -9.26
CA ILE A 212 -4.19 -12.16 -7.87
C ILE A 212 -5.68 -12.03 -7.62
N ALA A 213 -6.15 -12.58 -6.50
CA ALA A 213 -7.50 -12.41 -5.99
C ALA A 213 -7.44 -11.86 -4.56
N GLY A 214 -8.27 -10.87 -4.24
CA GLY A 214 -8.28 -10.19 -2.93
C GLY A 214 -7.83 -8.73 -3.04
N THR A 215 -7.06 -8.24 -2.08
CA THR A 215 -6.51 -6.88 -2.05
C THR A 215 -5.19 -6.82 -2.80
N PHE A 216 -5.12 -5.92 -3.77
CA PHE A 216 -3.96 -5.76 -4.62
C PHE A 216 -3.77 -4.31 -5.05
N VAL A 217 -2.56 -4.07 -5.51
CA VAL A 217 -2.12 -2.84 -6.14
C VAL A 217 -1.59 -3.18 -7.50
N ILE A 218 -1.73 -2.24 -8.43
CA ILE A 218 -1.34 -2.39 -9.82
C ILE A 218 -0.71 -1.09 -10.27
N GLY A 219 0.39 -1.21 -11.00
CA GLY A 219 1.05 -0.06 -11.60
C GLY A 219 1.89 -0.48 -12.79
N PHE A 220 2.06 0.45 -13.73
CA PHE A 220 2.79 0.21 -14.98
C PHE A 220 3.68 1.39 -15.34
N GLY A 221 4.97 1.11 -15.57
CA GLY A 221 5.92 2.06 -16.15
C GLY A 221 6.12 3.31 -15.29
N GLU A 222 6.28 4.48 -15.92
CA GLU A 222 6.43 5.79 -15.25
C GLU A 222 5.09 6.35 -14.71
N ARG A 223 4.18 5.49 -14.22
CA ARG A 223 2.92 5.88 -13.56
C ARG A 223 1.89 6.60 -14.47
N LEU A 224 2.06 6.57 -15.80
CA LEU A 224 1.28 7.37 -16.76
C LEU A 224 -0.12 6.85 -17.13
N THR A 225 -0.51 5.64 -16.73
CA THR A 225 -1.79 5.03 -17.14
C THR A 225 -2.70 4.72 -15.97
N LEU A 226 -2.26 3.78 -15.13
CA LEU A 226 -2.93 3.36 -13.93
C LEU A 226 -1.84 2.97 -12.94
N ASP A 227 -1.78 3.68 -11.84
CA ASP A 227 -0.86 3.38 -10.75
C ASP A 227 -1.53 3.75 -9.43
N ASN A 228 -1.79 2.74 -8.60
CA ASN A 228 -2.11 2.92 -7.18
C ASN A 228 -1.02 2.37 -6.28
N THR A 229 0.16 2.13 -6.84
CA THR A 229 1.38 1.94 -6.07
C THR A 229 1.99 3.30 -5.75
N ARG A 230 2.94 3.32 -4.80
CA ARG A 230 3.80 4.47 -4.53
C ARG A 230 5.21 4.24 -5.05
N LEU A 231 5.36 3.32 -6.00
CA LEU A 231 6.65 2.97 -6.57
C LEU A 231 6.95 3.87 -7.75
N GLN A 232 8.23 4.09 -8.01
CA GLN A 232 8.68 4.91 -9.13
C GLN A 232 8.54 4.20 -10.47
N PHE A 233 8.84 2.90 -10.49
CA PHE A 233 8.73 2.03 -11.66
C PHE A 233 7.89 0.79 -11.35
N PRO A 234 6.59 0.94 -11.08
CA PRO A 234 5.74 -0.21 -10.82
C PRO A 234 5.57 -1.07 -12.07
N ASN A 235 5.53 -2.39 -11.84
CA ASN A 235 5.27 -3.35 -12.89
C ASN A 235 4.32 -4.46 -12.40
N GLY A 236 3.16 -4.55 -13.06
CA GLY A 236 2.18 -5.60 -12.83
C GLY A 236 1.34 -5.41 -11.58
N ALA A 237 0.70 -6.48 -11.14
CA ALA A 237 -0.11 -6.50 -9.93
C ALA A 237 0.68 -7.11 -8.76
N LYS A 238 0.53 -6.59 -7.54
CA LYS A 238 1.12 -7.16 -6.32
C LYS A 238 0.07 -7.28 -5.23
N GLY A 239 0.14 -8.33 -4.43
CA GLY A 239 -0.73 -8.50 -3.26
C GLY A 239 -0.45 -7.39 -2.25
N ASP A 240 -1.50 -6.89 -1.61
CA ASP A 240 -1.41 -5.79 -0.64
C ASP A 240 -1.88 -6.26 0.74
N THR A 241 -0.99 -6.16 1.73
CA THR A 241 -1.27 -6.37 3.16
C THR A 241 -0.80 -5.18 4.01
N ASN A 242 -0.53 -4.03 3.39
CA ASN A 242 0.12 -2.91 4.06
C ASN A 242 -0.84 -2.25 5.06
N VAL A 243 -0.35 -2.09 6.27
CA VAL A 243 -1.03 -1.44 7.39
C VAL A 243 -0.01 -0.55 8.07
N TYR A 244 -0.44 0.66 8.39
CA TYR A 244 0.39 1.71 8.99
C TYR A 244 -0.04 1.90 10.44
N MET A 245 0.94 2.11 11.31
CA MET A 245 0.67 2.57 12.66
C MET A 245 0.54 4.10 12.65
N THR A 246 -0.19 4.66 13.61
CA THR A 246 -0.22 6.10 13.85
C THR A 246 0.31 6.30 15.26
N TYR A 247 1.38 7.08 15.38
CA TYR A 247 2.09 7.27 16.65
C TYR A 247 1.49 8.43 17.46
N ASP A 248 0.84 9.37 16.78
CA ASP A 248 0.19 10.51 17.42
C ASP A 248 -1.04 10.07 18.20
N MET A 249 -0.99 10.32 19.51
CA MET A 249 -2.14 10.15 20.38
C MET A 249 -3.30 11.05 19.92
N GLN A 250 -4.51 10.51 19.93
CA GLN A 250 -5.71 11.26 19.53
C GLN A 250 -6.61 11.53 20.74
N VAL A 251 -7.46 12.55 20.63
CA VAL A 251 -8.50 12.82 21.63
C VAL A 251 -9.53 11.70 21.60
N ALA A 252 -9.82 11.12 22.76
CA ALA A 252 -10.77 10.02 22.90
C ALA A 252 -12.22 10.43 22.58
N CYS A 253 -12.59 11.68 22.88
CA CYS A 253 -13.92 12.21 22.60
C CYS A 253 -14.03 12.63 21.12
N LYS A 254 -14.69 11.81 20.31
CA LYS A 254 -14.91 11.99 18.86
C LYS A 254 -16.32 12.43 18.47
N GLU A 255 -17.14 12.78 19.45
CA GLU A 255 -18.52 13.20 19.23
C GLU A 255 -18.57 14.65 18.71
N SER A 256 -19.27 14.86 17.59
CA SER A 256 -19.52 16.19 17.05
C SER A 256 -20.58 16.92 17.86
N LYS A 257 -20.40 18.23 18.03
CA LYS A 257 -21.40 19.12 18.62
C LYS A 257 -22.49 19.38 17.57
N ALA A 258 -23.47 18.47 17.49
CA ALA A 258 -24.68 18.70 16.72
C ALA A 258 -25.58 19.70 17.47
N ASP A 259 -26.41 19.20 18.40
CA ASP A 259 -27.38 20.02 19.16
C ASP A 259 -27.09 20.10 20.67
N ILE A 260 -26.19 19.28 21.18
CA ILE A 260 -25.84 19.17 22.62
C ILE A 260 -24.31 19.12 22.74
N GLU A 261 -23.76 19.70 23.81
CA GLU A 261 -22.33 19.53 24.11
C GLU A 261 -22.04 18.05 24.37
N PRO A 262 -21.01 17.46 23.73
CA PRO A 262 -20.69 16.05 23.93
C PRO A 262 -20.52 15.68 25.40
N GLU A 263 -21.20 14.64 25.85
CA GLU A 263 -21.10 14.15 27.24
C GLU A 263 -19.65 13.78 27.58
N CYS A 264 -18.90 13.24 26.61
CA CYS A 264 -17.50 12.89 26.77
C CYS A 264 -16.54 14.08 26.96
N LYS A 265 -16.95 15.33 26.71
CA LYS A 265 -16.14 16.51 27.05
C LYS A 265 -16.28 16.96 28.50
N GLN A 266 -17.39 16.63 29.16
CA GLN A 266 -17.71 17.14 30.49
C GLN A 266 -17.11 16.29 31.62
N GLU A 267 -16.99 14.97 31.43
CA GLU A 267 -16.52 14.06 32.49
C GLU A 267 -15.02 13.72 32.44
N GLN A 268 -14.37 13.87 31.29
CA GLN A 268 -13.12 13.16 30.99
C GLN A 268 -11.88 14.05 30.82
N GLY A 269 -12.03 15.38 30.73
CA GLY A 269 -10.93 16.25 30.26
C GLY A 269 -10.44 15.81 28.88
N ASN A 270 -9.34 16.36 28.38
CA ASN A 270 -8.72 15.87 27.15
C ASN A 270 -7.98 14.55 27.44
N LEU A 271 -8.73 13.45 27.55
CA LEU A 271 -8.16 12.11 27.59
C LEU A 271 -7.64 11.75 26.21
N TYR A 272 -6.36 11.39 26.15
CA TYR A 272 -5.68 10.94 24.95
C TYR A 272 -5.67 9.41 24.91
N GLU A 273 -5.94 8.86 23.74
CA GLU A 273 -5.91 7.42 23.49
C GLU A 273 -5.07 7.07 22.26
N GLN A 274 -4.66 5.81 22.19
CA GLN A 274 -3.97 5.28 21.02
C GLN A 274 -4.93 5.15 19.82
N PRO A 275 -4.57 5.67 18.64
CA PRO A 275 -5.35 5.48 17.42
C PRO A 275 -5.35 4.04 16.91
N ASP A 276 -6.39 3.71 16.14
CA ASP A 276 -6.42 2.44 15.43
C ASP A 276 -5.39 2.43 14.29
N TYR A 277 -4.90 1.23 13.94
CA TYR A 277 -4.13 1.02 12.72
C TYR A 277 -4.87 1.54 11.48
N ARG A 278 -4.12 2.23 10.61
CA ARG A 278 -4.62 2.77 9.36
C ARG A 278 -4.23 1.87 8.20
N PHE A 279 -5.08 1.80 7.19
CA PHE A 279 -4.75 1.14 5.95
C PHE A 279 -5.41 1.84 4.78
N THR A 280 -4.72 1.83 3.66
CA THR A 280 -5.22 2.34 2.39
C THR A 280 -6.22 1.36 1.78
N LYS A 281 -7.30 1.92 1.23
CA LYS A 281 -8.31 1.21 0.46
C LYS A 281 -7.84 1.13 -1.00
N ASN A 282 -6.93 0.20 -1.28
CA ASN A 282 -6.51 -0.13 -2.65
C ASN A 282 -7.52 -1.06 -3.34
N PHE A 283 -7.21 -1.56 -4.54
CA PHE A 283 -8.11 -2.43 -5.28
C PHE A 283 -8.42 -3.72 -4.52
N ARG A 284 -9.68 -4.15 -4.61
CA ARG A 284 -10.16 -5.42 -4.06
C ARG A 284 -10.94 -6.16 -5.12
N GLY A 285 -10.44 -7.30 -5.59
CA GLY A 285 -11.07 -8.03 -6.69
C GLY A 285 -10.12 -9.05 -7.30
N ILE A 286 -10.02 -9.06 -8.63
CA ILE A 286 -9.17 -9.99 -9.38
C ILE A 286 -8.32 -9.22 -10.40
N ALA A 287 -7.04 -9.56 -10.50
CA ALA A 287 -6.14 -9.12 -11.56
C ALA A 287 -5.48 -10.34 -12.23
N ILE A 288 -5.36 -10.30 -13.56
CA ILE A 288 -4.73 -11.32 -14.39
C ILE A 288 -3.74 -10.61 -15.33
N GLY A 289 -2.50 -11.08 -15.33
CA GLY A 289 -1.42 -10.61 -16.18
C GLY A 289 -0.81 -11.75 -16.98
N PHE A 290 -0.40 -11.45 -18.20
CA PHE A 290 0.42 -12.32 -19.03
C PHE A 290 1.71 -11.58 -19.40
N ARG A 291 2.84 -12.29 -19.24
CA ARG A 291 4.19 -11.81 -19.56
C ARG A 291 4.76 -12.60 -20.72
N ASP A 292 5.70 -12.00 -21.45
CA ASP A 292 6.48 -12.62 -22.53
C ASP A 292 5.63 -13.20 -23.68
N LEU A 293 4.67 -12.42 -24.18
CA LEU A 293 4.01 -12.71 -25.45
C LEU A 293 4.93 -12.21 -26.58
N SER A 294 5.85 -13.07 -27.03
CA SER A 294 6.76 -12.75 -28.13
C SER A 294 5.99 -12.61 -29.44
N ALA A 295 5.86 -11.38 -29.92
CA ALA A 295 5.26 -11.04 -31.22
C ALA A 295 6.37 -10.55 -32.17
N GLY A 296 7.17 -11.48 -32.70
CA GLY A 296 8.30 -11.15 -33.55
C GLY A 296 9.47 -10.58 -32.74
N ALA A 297 9.84 -9.31 -32.97
CA ALA A 297 10.95 -8.63 -32.29
C ALA A 297 10.52 -7.84 -31.04
N VAL A 298 9.27 -8.00 -30.60
CA VAL A 298 8.69 -7.23 -29.48
C VAL A 298 8.16 -8.20 -28.43
N ASP A 299 8.55 -7.97 -27.18
CA ASP A 299 7.96 -8.62 -26.02
C ASP A 299 6.75 -7.83 -25.57
N LEU A 300 5.58 -8.48 -25.56
CA LEU A 300 4.34 -7.88 -25.11
C LEU A 300 3.95 -8.43 -23.73
N GLN A 301 3.48 -7.53 -22.88
CA GLN A 301 2.78 -7.87 -21.65
C GLN A 301 1.39 -7.27 -21.69
N GLY A 302 0.45 -7.91 -21.01
CA GLY A 302 -0.89 -7.36 -20.89
C GLY A 302 -1.58 -7.84 -19.63
N TYR A 303 -2.48 -6.99 -19.15
CA TYR A 303 -3.11 -7.11 -17.86
C TYR A 303 -4.58 -6.76 -17.97
N ALA A 304 -5.40 -7.49 -17.24
CA ALA A 304 -6.82 -7.23 -17.05
C ALA A 304 -7.13 -7.29 -15.55
N PHE A 305 -7.98 -6.39 -15.07
CA PHE A 305 -8.37 -6.37 -13.67
C PHE A 305 -9.83 -5.97 -13.51
N ALA A 306 -10.44 -6.42 -12.42
CA ALA A 306 -11.75 -5.99 -11.97
C ALA A 306 -11.69 -5.77 -10.46
N SER A 307 -12.19 -4.62 -10.00
CA SER A 307 -12.22 -4.26 -8.58
C SER A 307 -13.66 -4.02 -8.15
N PHE A 308 -14.04 -4.63 -7.02
CA PHE A 308 -15.33 -4.48 -6.35
C PHE A 308 -15.06 -4.14 -4.89
N GLN A 309 -15.20 -2.85 -4.56
CA GLN A 309 -14.95 -2.37 -3.22
C GLN A 309 -16.18 -1.64 -2.68
N ARG A 310 -16.58 -2.00 -1.46
CA ARG A 310 -17.55 -1.25 -0.69
C ARG A 310 -16.79 -0.18 0.08
N ASN A 311 -16.88 1.07 -0.35
CA ASN A 311 -16.32 2.19 0.37
C ASN A 311 -17.22 2.51 1.57
N ASP A 312 -16.67 2.45 2.78
CA ASP A 312 -17.23 3.24 3.88
C ASP A 312 -17.05 4.71 3.51
N ILE A 313 -18.14 5.37 3.12
CA ILE A 313 -18.16 6.79 2.78
C ILE A 313 -17.96 7.54 4.10
N TYR A 314 -16.96 8.42 4.15
CA TYR A 314 -16.72 9.23 5.33
C TYR A 314 -17.84 10.27 5.46
N GLN A 315 -18.23 10.65 6.69
CA GLN A 315 -19.36 11.58 6.89
C GLN A 315 -19.21 12.88 6.09
N TYR A 316 -17.99 13.41 5.98
CA TYR A 316 -17.67 14.65 5.25
C TYR A 316 -17.76 14.52 3.72
N GLU A 317 -17.87 13.30 3.20
CA GLU A 317 -18.01 13.01 1.77
C GLU A 317 -19.49 12.92 1.35
N ILE A 318 -20.42 13.11 2.30
CA ILE A 318 -21.86 13.06 2.07
C ILE A 318 -22.38 14.50 1.98
N TYR A 319 -23.14 14.82 0.94
CA TYR A 319 -23.79 16.11 0.77
C TYR A 319 -25.22 15.89 0.27
N ASP A 320 -26.12 16.81 0.63
CA ASP A 320 -27.49 16.78 0.15
C ASP A 320 -27.60 17.50 -1.20
N LYS A 321 -27.89 16.77 -2.28
CA LYS A 321 -28.06 17.33 -3.63
C LYS A 321 -29.24 18.29 -3.76
N THR A 322 -30.22 18.23 -2.85
CA THR A 322 -31.37 19.14 -2.87
C THR A 322 -31.02 20.52 -2.33
N ILE A 323 -29.97 20.59 -1.51
CA ILE A 323 -29.48 21.81 -0.85
C ILE A 323 -28.21 22.32 -1.55
N CYS A 324 -27.33 21.41 -1.98
CA CYS A 324 -26.04 21.69 -2.57
C CYS A 324 -25.91 21.08 -3.98
N ASN A 325 -25.88 21.95 -5.00
CA ASN A 325 -25.73 21.54 -6.39
C ASN A 325 -24.27 21.24 -6.80
N ASP A 326 -23.29 21.79 -6.07
CA ASP A 326 -21.86 21.58 -6.30
C ASP A 326 -21.17 21.12 -5.01
N PRO A 327 -20.82 19.82 -4.88
CA PRO A 327 -20.20 19.27 -3.67
C PRO A 327 -18.77 19.74 -3.42
N THR A 328 -18.16 20.45 -4.36
CA THR A 328 -16.83 21.06 -4.18
C THR A 328 -16.90 22.50 -3.68
N SER A 329 -18.11 23.05 -3.54
CA SER A 329 -18.35 24.38 -3.00
C SER A 329 -17.95 24.45 -1.54
N THR A 330 -17.36 25.57 -1.13
CA THR A 330 -17.01 25.88 0.26
C THR A 330 -18.16 26.51 1.04
N ASP A 331 -19.37 26.54 0.46
CA ASP A 331 -20.57 27.05 1.12
C ASP A 331 -20.93 26.14 2.32
N GLU A 332 -21.30 26.75 3.45
CA GLU A 332 -21.72 26.01 4.64
C GLU A 332 -22.94 25.12 4.37
N ALA A 333 -23.81 25.51 3.44
CA ALA A 333 -24.96 24.69 3.01
C ALA A 333 -24.55 23.41 2.27
N CYS A 334 -23.31 23.34 1.78
CA CYS A 334 -22.71 22.16 1.15
C CYS A 334 -21.92 21.29 2.13
N ASN A 335 -21.84 21.69 3.42
CA ASN A 335 -21.24 20.86 4.45
C ASN A 335 -22.01 19.55 4.60
N ALA A 336 -21.28 18.53 5.00
CA ALA A 336 -21.89 17.26 5.31
C ALA A 336 -22.93 17.37 6.43
N PRO A 337 -24.07 16.67 6.30
CA PRO A 337 -25.07 16.66 7.35
C PRO A 337 -24.49 16.05 8.63
N TRP A 338 -24.98 16.51 9.77
CA TRP A 338 -24.58 15.99 11.07
C TRP A 338 -24.88 14.48 11.16
N VAL A 339 -23.93 13.74 11.73
CA VAL A 339 -24.13 12.32 12.06
C VAL A 339 -24.49 12.22 13.52
N TYR A 340 -25.69 11.71 13.79
CA TYR A 340 -26.19 11.52 15.15
C TYR A 340 -25.80 10.14 15.69
N LYS A 341 -25.49 10.09 16.98
CA LYS A 341 -25.26 8.84 17.71
C LYS A 341 -26.58 8.09 17.85
N TRP A 342 -26.62 6.84 17.40
CA TRP A 342 -27.81 6.01 17.60
C TRP A 342 -27.99 5.68 19.09
N GLN A 343 -29.18 5.98 19.64
CA GLN A 343 -29.54 5.72 21.04
C GLN A 343 -30.43 4.48 21.24
N GLY A 344 -30.63 3.66 20.19
CA GLY A 344 -31.60 2.56 20.19
C GLY A 344 -32.95 2.97 19.60
N ASP A 345 -33.73 1.98 19.14
CA ASP A 345 -35.17 2.18 18.93
C ASP A 345 -35.88 2.16 20.29
N PRO A 346 -36.91 3.01 20.51
CA PRO A 346 -37.68 3.02 21.74
C PRO A 346 -38.43 1.71 22.03
#